data_AF-F6I2G7-F1
#
_entry.id   AF-F6I2G7-F1
#
_cell.length_a   1.000
_cell.length_b   1.000
_cell.length_c   1.000
_cell.angle_alpha   90.00
_cell.angle_beta   90.00
_cell.angle_gamma   90.00
#
_symmetry.space_group_name_H-M   'P 1'
#
loop_
_entity.id
_entity.type
_entity.pdbx_description
1 polymer ?
#
loop_
_entity_poly.entity_id
_entity_poly.type
_entity_poly.pdbx_seq_one_letter_code
_entity_poly.pdbx_strand_id
1 'polypeptide(L)'
;MASVLSKKQKKREKYTLSDLKTLGNQLLSSRAHVNNLPLLLTFVSPSSPPQHVLETILSLQSFFTIDLPSKPSIHSKTDPELIYRTWLRSKFDDFVKSLIDILTSSTCEETLR
;
A
#
# COMPACT_ATOMS: atom_id res chain seq x y z
N MET A 1 -10.63 -23.11 3.91
CA MET A 1 -10.35 -21.68 4.15
C MET A 1 -10.61 -20.81 2.91
N ALA A 2 -11.68 -21.05 2.13
CA ALA A 2 -11.92 -20.35 0.85
C ALA A 2 -12.67 -18.99 1.01
N SER A 3 -13.34 -18.74 2.13
CA SER A 3 -14.27 -17.61 2.27
C SER A 3 -13.63 -16.23 2.50
N VAL A 4 -12.36 -16.17 2.92
CA VAL A 4 -11.67 -14.89 3.21
C VAL A 4 -11.13 -14.20 1.95
N LEU A 5 -10.75 -14.98 0.93
CA LEU A 5 -10.30 -14.48 -0.38
C LEU A 5 -11.45 -13.76 -1.11
N SER A 6 -12.65 -14.35 -1.07
CA SER A 6 -13.86 -13.82 -1.72
C SER A 6 -14.32 -12.47 -1.14
N LYS A 7 -14.18 -12.27 0.18
CA LYS A 7 -14.50 -10.98 0.82
C LYS A 7 -13.52 -9.88 0.43
N LYS A 8 -12.23 -10.23 0.27
CA LYS A 8 -11.19 -9.28 -0.12
C LYS A 8 -11.33 -8.87 -1.60
N GLN A 9 -11.73 -9.79 -2.48
CA GLN A 9 -12.06 -9.52 -3.89
C GLN A 9 -13.31 -8.64 -4.04
N LYS A 10 -14.43 -8.97 -3.38
CA LYS A 10 -15.67 -8.16 -3.45
C LYS A 10 -15.49 -6.71 -2.99
N LYS A 11 -14.56 -6.47 -2.06
CA LYS A 11 -14.28 -5.11 -1.59
C LYS A 11 -13.56 -4.29 -2.68
N ARG A 12 -12.75 -4.91 -3.55
CA ARG A 12 -12.00 -4.23 -4.61
C ARG A 12 -12.88 -3.78 -5.78
N GLU A 13 -13.88 -4.58 -6.15
CA GLU A 13 -14.83 -4.24 -7.25
C GLU A 13 -15.62 -2.95 -6.99
N LYS A 14 -15.71 -2.50 -5.73
CA LYS A 14 -16.41 -1.27 -5.37
C LYS A 14 -15.59 0.01 -5.65
N TYR A 15 -14.27 -0.11 -5.83
CA TYR A 15 -13.40 1.07 -5.94
C TYR A 15 -13.13 1.42 -7.40
N THR A 16 -13.44 2.67 -7.75
CA THR A 16 -13.02 3.28 -9.01
C THR A 16 -11.56 3.73 -8.91
N LEU A 17 -10.95 4.04 -10.07
CA LEU A 17 -9.60 4.61 -10.12
C LEU A 17 -9.51 5.92 -9.32
N SER A 18 -10.53 6.77 -9.46
CA SER A 18 -10.65 8.05 -8.74
C SER A 18 -10.69 7.86 -7.21
N ASP A 19 -11.31 6.77 -6.74
CA ASP A 19 -11.34 6.46 -5.31
C ASP A 19 -9.95 6.09 -4.81
N LEU A 20 -9.19 5.27 -5.56
CA LEU A 20 -7.82 4.90 -5.18
C LEU A 20 -6.89 6.12 -5.10
N LYS A 21 -7.00 7.01 -6.08
CA LYS A 21 -6.28 8.29 -6.09
C LYS A 21 -6.64 9.15 -4.88
N THR A 22 -7.92 9.20 -4.52
CA THR A 22 -8.39 9.94 -3.34
C THR A 22 -7.82 9.35 -2.05
N LEU A 23 -7.82 8.02 -1.92
CA LEU A 23 -7.25 7.33 -0.77
C LEU A 23 -5.74 7.59 -0.64
N GLY A 24 -5.01 7.60 -1.76
CA GLY A 24 -3.59 7.94 -1.82
C GLY A 24 -3.31 9.38 -1.40
N ASN A 25 -4.07 10.34 -1.93
CA ASN A 25 -3.93 11.75 -1.54
C ASN A 25 -4.25 11.97 -0.05
N GLN A 26 -5.25 11.29 0.49
CA GLN A 26 -5.56 11.32 1.92
C GLN A 26 -4.40 10.79 2.75
N LEU A 27 -3.78 9.68 2.30
CA LEU A 27 -2.61 9.08 2.95
C LEU A 27 -1.42 10.06 3.01
N LEU A 28 -1.19 10.82 1.94
CA LEU A 28 -0.16 11.86 1.86
C LEU A 28 -0.47 13.10 2.71
N SER A 29 -1.76 13.40 2.90
CA SER A 29 -2.18 14.63 3.58
C SER A 29 -2.06 14.56 5.09
N SER A 30 -2.34 13.40 5.70
CA SER A 30 -2.31 13.25 7.16
C SER A 30 -2.17 11.80 7.61
N ARG A 31 -1.45 11.59 8.72
CA ARG A 31 -1.34 10.29 9.41
C ARG A 31 -2.68 9.77 9.95
N ALA A 32 -3.70 10.63 10.09
CA ALA A 32 -5.05 10.18 10.44
C ALA A 32 -5.63 9.17 9.43
N HIS A 33 -5.14 9.20 8.19
CA HIS A 33 -5.56 8.31 7.10
C HIS A 33 -4.64 7.11 6.92
N VAL A 34 -3.74 6.81 7.88
CA VAL A 34 -2.80 5.68 7.76
C VAL A 34 -3.51 4.33 7.56
N ASN A 35 -4.77 4.19 7.99
CA ASN A 35 -5.58 3.00 7.76
C ASN A 35 -5.96 2.77 6.28
N ASN A 36 -5.73 3.76 5.40
CA ASN A 36 -5.86 3.59 3.95
C ASN A 36 -4.70 2.74 3.38
N LEU A 37 -3.53 2.72 4.02
CA LEU A 37 -2.34 2.01 3.53
C LEU A 37 -2.58 0.50 3.37
N PRO A 38 -3.07 -0.25 4.38
CA PRO A 38 -3.38 -1.67 4.20
C PRO A 38 -4.43 -1.95 3.12
N LEU A 39 -5.37 -1.02 2.88
CA LEU A 39 -6.38 -1.14 1.83
C LEU A 39 -5.75 -0.99 0.45
N LEU A 40 -4.95 0.07 0.25
CA LEU A 40 -4.20 0.32 -0.98
C LEU A 40 -3.29 -0.86 -1.31
N LEU A 41 -2.57 -1.41 -0.32
CA LEU A 41 -1.73 -2.61 -0.52
C LEU A 41 -2.50 -3.81 -1.08
N THR A 42 -3.81 -3.91 -0.86
CA THR A 42 -4.59 -5.00 -1.46
C THR A 42 -4.72 -4.90 -2.98
N PHE A 43 -4.56 -3.71 -3.55
CA PHE A 43 -4.64 -3.48 -4.99
C PHE A 43 -3.32 -3.75 -5.71
N VAL A 44 -2.19 -3.78 -5.00
CA VAL A 44 -0.87 -4.19 -5.55
C VAL A 44 -0.85 -5.72 -5.66
N SER A 45 -1.50 -6.24 -6.70
CA SER A 45 -1.66 -7.68 -6.94
C SER A 45 -1.86 -7.92 -8.45
N PRO A 46 -1.30 -9.01 -9.01
CA PRO A 46 -1.47 -9.33 -10.43
C PRO A 46 -2.92 -9.64 -10.82
N SER A 47 -3.81 -9.90 -9.86
CA SER A 47 -5.25 -10.12 -10.11
C SER A 47 -6.09 -8.83 -10.10
N SER A 48 -5.48 -7.68 -9.79
CA SER A 48 -6.16 -6.38 -9.84
C SER A 48 -6.07 -5.79 -11.26
N PRO A 49 -7.00 -4.92 -11.67
CA PRO A 49 -6.89 -4.23 -12.96
C PRO A 49 -5.59 -3.42 -13.06
N PRO A 50 -4.88 -3.41 -14.20
CA PRO A 50 -3.60 -2.71 -14.38
C PRO A 50 -3.61 -1.25 -13.93
N GLN A 51 -4.67 -0.51 -14.28
CA GLN A 51 -4.80 0.90 -13.92
C GLN A 51 -4.92 1.12 -12.41
N HIS A 52 -5.60 0.22 -11.71
CA HIS A 52 -5.72 0.24 -10.24
C HIS A 52 -4.37 -0.08 -9.59
N VAL A 53 -3.62 -1.03 -10.15
CA VAL A 53 -2.28 -1.39 -9.68
C VAL A 53 -1.35 -0.18 -9.81
N LEU A 54 -1.29 0.44 -10.98
CA LEU A 54 -0.42 1.59 -11.25
C LEU A 54 -0.71 2.79 -10.36
N GLU A 55 -1.97 3.23 -10.27
CA GLU A 55 -2.36 4.37 -9.43
C GLU A 55 -2.02 4.11 -7.95
N THR A 56 -2.24 2.88 -7.50
CA THR A 56 -1.89 2.45 -6.13
C THR A 56 -0.38 2.49 -5.90
N ILE A 57 0.42 1.97 -6.83
CA ILE A 57 1.89 1.97 -6.74
C ILE A 57 2.41 3.41 -6.65
N LEU A 58 1.93 4.31 -7.51
CA LEU A 58 2.35 5.72 -7.51
C LEU A 58 2.00 6.41 -6.19
N SER A 59 0.78 6.18 -5.68
CA SER A 59 0.32 6.72 -4.40
C SER A 59 1.17 6.23 -3.22
N LEU A 60 1.42 4.91 -3.16
CA LEU A 60 2.21 4.30 -2.09
C LEU A 60 3.67 4.70 -2.14
N GLN A 61 4.27 4.74 -3.33
CA GLN A 61 5.64 5.21 -3.52
C GLN A 61 5.78 6.64 -3.00
N SER A 62 4.86 7.54 -3.39
CA SER A 62 4.89 8.94 -2.94
C SER A 62 4.85 9.03 -1.41
N PHE A 63 4.02 8.22 -0.77
CA PHE A 63 3.88 8.20 0.69
C PHE A 63 5.14 7.69 1.39
N PHE A 64 5.66 6.54 0.98
CA PHE A 64 6.85 5.96 1.59
C PHE A 64 8.12 6.79 1.31
N THR A 65 8.19 7.50 0.18
CA THR A 65 9.32 8.39 -0.13
C THR A 65 9.41 9.53 0.88
N ILE A 66 8.27 10.08 1.32
CA ILE A 66 8.22 11.22 2.24
C ILE A 66 8.38 10.79 3.70
N ASP A 67 7.82 9.65 4.12
CA ASP A 67 7.75 9.26 5.55
C ASP A 67 8.92 8.35 6.02
N LEU A 68 9.72 7.76 5.12
CA LEU A 68 10.91 6.96 5.51
C LEU A 68 12.14 7.74 6.05
N PRO A 69 12.41 9.04 5.79
CA PRO A 69 13.72 9.64 6.05
C PRO A 69 13.88 10.19 7.47
N SER A 70 13.20 9.65 8.48
CA SER A 70 13.43 10.10 9.86
C SER A 70 14.28 9.08 10.63
N LYS A 71 15.54 9.47 10.90
CA LYS A 71 16.45 8.77 11.81
C LYS A 71 15.74 8.48 13.15
N PRO A 72 16.02 7.35 13.81
CA PRO A 72 15.47 7.08 15.13
C PRO A 72 15.97 8.16 16.10
N SER A 73 15.05 8.90 16.71
CA SER A 73 15.37 9.69 17.90
C SER A 73 15.68 8.68 19.02
N ILE A 74 16.85 8.79 19.63
CA ILE A 74 17.41 7.82 20.60
C ILE A 74 16.61 7.79 21.93
N HIS A 75 15.57 8.61 22.05
CA HIS A 75 14.84 8.80 23.30
C HIS A 75 13.58 7.93 23.37
N SER A 76 13.69 6.89 24.22
CA SER A 76 12.63 6.08 24.83
C SER A 76 12.06 4.89 24.04
N LYS A 77 12.16 3.70 24.66
CA LYS A 77 11.71 2.39 24.15
C LYS A 77 10.18 2.21 24.17
N THR A 78 9.44 3.28 24.45
CA THR A 78 7.98 3.29 24.65
C THR A 78 7.34 4.48 23.92
N ASP A 79 7.97 4.94 22.84
CA ASP A 79 7.43 6.02 22.02
C ASP A 79 6.39 5.46 21.03
N PRO A 80 5.13 5.93 21.04
CA PRO A 80 4.14 5.63 20.01
C PRO A 80 4.67 5.85 18.58
N GLU A 81 5.60 6.79 18.39
CA GLU A 81 6.28 7.01 17.12
C GLU A 81 7.15 5.81 16.70
N LEU A 82 7.81 5.14 17.64
CA LEU A 82 8.61 3.94 17.35
C LEU A 82 7.72 2.77 16.91
N ILE A 83 6.57 2.60 17.58
CA ILE A 83 5.58 1.58 17.20
C ILE A 83 5.03 1.89 15.79
N TYR A 84 4.66 3.15 15.54
CA TYR A 84 4.18 3.60 14.24
C TYR A 84 5.22 3.35 13.14
N ARG A 85 6.48 3.73 13.36
CA ARG A 85 7.57 3.51 12.39
C ARG A 85 7.87 2.05 12.15
N THR A 86 7.86 1.23 13.20
CA THR A 86 8.07 -0.22 13.07
C THR A 86 6.96 -0.85 12.24
N TRP A 87 5.72 -0.46 12.51
CA TRP A 87 4.57 -0.90 11.71
C TRP A 87 4.66 -0.39 10.27
N LEU A 88 5.02 0.87 10.06
CA LEU A 88 5.18 1.48 8.75
C LEU A 88 6.26 0.77 7.93
N ARG A 89 7.38 0.43 8.57
CA ARG A 89 8.45 -0.36 7.96
C ARG A 89 7.96 -1.74 7.54
N SER A 90 7.21 -2.44 8.40
CA SER A 90 6.58 -3.71 8.04
C SER A 90 5.63 -3.57 6.83
N LYS A 91 4.88 -2.47 6.73
CA LYS A 91 4.02 -2.21 5.56
C LYS A 91 4.80 -1.89 4.29
N PHE A 92 5.96 -1.24 4.41
CA PHE A 92 6.88 -1.05 3.29
C PHE A 92 7.44 -2.39 2.81
N ASP A 93 7.81 -3.28 3.72
CA ASP A 93 8.29 -4.62 3.35
C ASP A 93 7.17 -5.44 2.65
N ASP A 94 5.92 -5.33 3.13
CA ASP A 94 4.74 -5.90 2.44
C ASP A 94 4.59 -5.32 1.01
N PHE A 95 4.76 -4.00 0.84
CA PHE A 95 4.70 -3.33 -0.45
C PHE A 95 5.76 -3.87 -1.43
N VAL A 96 7.02 -3.95 -0.99
CA VAL A 96 8.13 -4.47 -1.80
C VAL A 96 7.86 -5.92 -2.20
N LYS A 97 7.35 -6.74 -1.28
CA LYS A 97 6.99 -8.13 -1.58
C LYS A 97 5.91 -8.21 -2.66
N SER A 98 4.86 -7.39 -2.57
CA SER A 98 3.82 -7.32 -3.60
C SER A 98 4.34 -6.83 -4.95
N LEU A 99 5.30 -5.89 -4.98
CA LEU A 99 5.96 -5.45 -6.21
C LEU A 99 6.75 -6.59 -6.86
N ILE A 100 7.52 -7.34 -6.07
CA ILE A 100 8.26 -8.50 -6.57
C ILE A 100 7.31 -9.56 -7.13
N ASP A 101 6.18 -9.80 -6.47
CA ASP A 101 5.14 -10.72 -6.94
C ASP A 101 4.58 -10.29 -8.32
N ILE A 102 4.31 -8.99 -8.52
CA ILE A 102 3.89 -8.46 -9.83
C ILE A 102 4.99 -8.65 -10.88
N LEU A 103 6.24 -8.29 -10.56
CA LEU A 103 7.38 -8.37 -11.49
C LEU A 103 7.71 -9.80 -11.91
N THR A 104 7.45 -10.77 -11.03
CA THR A 104 7.67 -12.19 -11.30
C THR A 104 6.45 -12.88 -11.92
N SER A 105 5.31 -12.20 -11.99
CA SER A 105 4.09 -12.70 -12.65
C SER A 105 4.19 -12.62 -14.18
N SER A 106 3.59 -13.58 -14.87
CA SER A 106 3.54 -13.62 -16.34
C SER A 106 2.76 -12.47 -16.97
N THR A 107 1.97 -11.73 -16.17
CA THR A 107 1.13 -10.59 -16.58
C THR A 107 1.78 -9.23 -16.31
N CYS A 108 3.06 -9.20 -15.92
CA CYS A 108 3.80 -7.98 -15.60
C CYS A 108 3.74 -6.94 -16.75
N GLU A 109 3.98 -7.36 -17.99
CA GLU A 109 3.96 -6.47 -19.18
C GLU A 109 2.62 -5.77 -19.37
N GLU A 110 1.50 -6.44 -19.08
CA GLU A 110 0.15 -5.86 -19.21
C GLU A 110 -0.21 -4.98 -18.01
N THR A 111 0.41 -5.25 -16.86
CA THR A 111 0.16 -4.50 -15.61
C THR A 111 0.95 -3.18 -15.56
N LEU A 112 2.13 -3.14 -16.18
CA LEU A 112 3.09 -2.02 -16.09
C LEU A 112 3.30 -1.24 -17.40
N ARG A 113 2.63 -1.61 -18.50
CA ARG A 113 2.58 -0.79 -19.74
C ARG A 113 1.54 0.31 -19.64
#